data_AF-A0A6B2TMN5-F1
#
_entry.id   AF-A0A6B2TMN5-F1
#
_cell.length_a   1.000
_cell.length_b   1.000
_cell.length_c   1.000
_cell.angle_alpha   90.00
_cell.angle_beta   90.00
_cell.angle_gamma   90.00
#
_symmetry.space_group_name_H-M   'P 1'
#
loop_
_entity.id
_entity.type
_entity.pdbx_description
1 polymer ?
#
loop_
_entity_poly.entity_id
_entity_poly.type
_entity_poly.pdbx_seq_one_letter_code
_entity_poly.pdbx_strand_id
1 'polypeptide(L)'
;VGVVIAGRVVSGVGAAAVLPTTLALMVGGAPSHRRPRLVALWASMTGLAAVLGNVGGGAALQLGSWRALFWSVVPLSVVALVLVLVFSPAPPRHDRPVSVVSAGLLTAGFLALLSGIVSGPGAGWGSARVLAGFAAAVVLLTLWAVRELRREHPMLDPRLFAVPVVRAGAVGMALVFLGMFGLFYVNGQYLQYAMGYSPLGAGVRLLPMAAALLLAPRCAVAL
;
A
#
# COMPACT_ATOMS: atom_id res chain seq x y z
N VAL A 1 -2.44 14.77 -19.18
CA VAL A 1 -1.44 14.04 -18.35
C VAL A 1 -1.26 14.67 -16.98
N GLY A 2 -0.96 15.98 -16.86
CA GLY A 2 -0.74 16.66 -15.58
C GLY A 2 -1.86 16.48 -14.52
N VAL A 3 -3.14 16.58 -14.92
CA VAL A 3 -4.29 16.38 -14.02
C VAL A 3 -4.32 14.96 -13.40
N VAL A 4 -3.97 13.93 -14.17
CA VAL A 4 -3.94 12.54 -13.67
C VAL A 4 -2.78 12.35 -12.71
N ILE A 5 -1.62 12.97 -12.99
CA ILE A 5 -0.46 12.95 -12.08
C ILE A 5 -0.81 13.63 -10.76
N ALA A 6 -1.40 14.83 -10.80
CA ALA A 6 -1.85 15.54 -9.60
C ALA A 6 -2.87 14.70 -8.80
N GLY A 7 -3.85 14.09 -9.47
CA GLY A 7 -4.78 13.18 -8.83
C GLY A 7 -4.11 11.96 -8.18
N ARG A 8 -3.03 11.44 -8.78
CA ARG A 8 -2.23 10.33 -8.21
C ARG A 8 -1.44 10.77 -6.98
N VAL A 9 -0.91 11.99 -6.97
CA VAL A 9 -0.26 12.57 -5.79
C VAL A 9 -1.27 12.71 -4.65
N VAL A 10 -2.43 13.31 -4.91
CA VAL A 10 -3.49 13.49 -3.90
C VAL A 10 -3.98 12.15 -3.34
N SER A 11 -4.30 11.19 -4.22
CA SER A 11 -4.75 9.86 -3.79
C SER A 11 -3.65 9.06 -3.07
N GLY A 12 -2.39 9.22 -3.47
CA GLY A 12 -1.24 8.62 -2.79
C GLY A 12 -1.08 9.15 -1.36
N VAL A 13 -1.19 10.47 -1.16
CA VAL A 13 -1.18 11.11 0.16
C VAL A 13 -2.34 10.59 1.02
N GLY A 14 -3.55 10.52 0.45
CA GLY A 14 -4.71 9.97 1.14
C GLY A 14 -4.51 8.50 1.54
N ALA A 15 -4.01 7.66 0.63
CA ALA A 15 -3.74 6.25 0.91
C ALA A 15 -2.68 6.06 2.01
N ALA A 16 -1.62 6.88 1.99
CA ALA A 16 -0.57 6.86 3.01
C ALA A 16 -1.09 7.24 4.40
N ALA A 17 -2.07 8.15 4.47
CA ALA A 17 -2.69 8.56 5.74
C ALA A 17 -3.71 7.54 6.25
N VAL A 18 -4.56 6.97 5.37
CA VAL A 18 -5.71 6.14 5.76
C VAL A 18 -5.29 4.82 6.41
N LEU A 19 -4.31 4.11 5.84
CA LEU A 19 -3.91 2.78 6.33
C LEU A 19 -3.44 2.79 7.80
N PRO A 20 -2.43 3.58 8.19
CA PRO A 20 -1.96 3.59 9.58
C PRO A 20 -2.99 4.23 10.53
N THR A 21 -3.72 5.27 10.08
CA THR A 21 -4.68 5.98 10.92
C THR A 21 -5.89 5.11 11.27
N THR A 22 -6.46 4.40 10.29
CA THR A 22 -7.61 3.51 10.53
C THR A 22 -7.26 2.36 11.46
N LEU A 23 -6.08 1.76 11.30
CA LEU A 23 -5.60 0.70 12.19
C LEU A 23 -5.36 1.23 13.61
N ALA A 24 -4.72 2.40 13.74
CA ALA A 24 -4.46 3.04 15.02
C ALA A 24 -5.76 3.40 15.77
N LEU A 25 -6.75 3.97 15.08
CA LEU A 25 -8.06 4.28 15.65
C LEU A 25 -8.80 3.01 16.09
N MET A 26 -8.71 1.94 15.31
CA MET A 26 -9.39 0.68 15.61
C MET A 26 -8.77 -0.04 16.81
N VAL A 27 -7.44 -0.05 16.93
CA VAL A 27 -6.70 -0.81 17.95
C VAL A 27 -6.42 0.03 19.20
N GLY A 28 -6.32 1.35 19.09
CA GLY A 28 -5.81 2.25 20.13
C GLY A 28 -6.58 2.22 21.45
N GLY A 29 -7.92 2.08 21.39
CA GLY A 29 -8.78 1.96 22.58
C GLY A 29 -9.15 0.52 22.96
N ALA A 30 -8.71 -0.47 22.19
CA ALA A 30 -9.16 -1.85 22.36
C ALA A 30 -8.31 -2.62 23.40
N PRO A 31 -8.95 -3.43 24.27
CA PRO A 31 -8.26 -4.37 25.15
C PRO A 31 -7.32 -5.29 24.36
N SER A 32 -6.16 -5.64 24.93
CA SER A 32 -5.12 -6.46 24.27
C SER A 32 -5.64 -7.74 23.63
N HIS A 33 -6.55 -8.45 24.31
CA HIS A 33 -7.17 -9.69 23.82
C HIS A 33 -8.10 -9.48 22.59
N ARG A 34 -8.64 -8.28 22.37
CA ARG A 34 -9.49 -7.97 21.20
C ARG A 34 -8.71 -7.48 19.99
N ARG A 35 -7.47 -6.99 20.19
CA ARG A 35 -6.66 -6.41 19.12
C ARG A 35 -6.46 -7.37 17.93
N PRO A 36 -6.11 -8.67 18.11
CA PRO A 36 -5.95 -9.59 16.98
C PRO A 36 -7.22 -9.71 16.13
N ARG A 37 -8.40 -9.76 16.77
CA ARG A 37 -9.70 -9.84 16.07
C ARG A 37 -9.99 -8.57 15.27
N LEU A 38 -9.64 -7.40 15.79
CA LEU A 38 -9.80 -6.12 15.10
C LEU A 38 -8.84 -6.01 13.90
N VAL A 39 -7.59 -6.42 14.06
CA VAL A 39 -6.63 -6.48 12.96
C VAL A 39 -7.11 -7.45 11.87
N ALA A 40 -7.64 -8.62 12.24
CA ALA A 40 -8.19 -9.58 11.29
C ALA A 40 -9.41 -9.02 10.53
N LEU A 41 -10.30 -8.30 11.23
CA LEU A 41 -11.43 -7.60 10.60
C LEU A 41 -10.93 -6.55 9.60
N TRP A 42 -10.00 -5.68 10.01
CA TRP A 42 -9.39 -4.66 9.16
C TRP A 42 -8.73 -5.27 7.92
N ALA A 43 -7.92 -6.32 8.08
CA ALA A 43 -7.28 -7.03 6.97
C ALA A 43 -8.29 -7.67 6.01
N SER A 44 -9.40 -8.22 6.54
CA SER A 44 -10.47 -8.79 5.70
C SER A 44 -11.18 -7.72 4.86
N MET A 45 -11.32 -6.49 5.37
CA MET A 45 -11.87 -5.38 4.60
C MET A 45 -10.94 -4.98 3.45
N THR A 46 -9.62 -5.02 3.66
CA THR A 46 -8.63 -4.81 2.58
C THR A 46 -8.74 -5.87 1.50
N GLY A 47 -8.91 -7.15 1.87
CA GLY A 47 -9.13 -8.22 0.89
C GLY A 47 -10.44 -8.04 0.11
N LEU A 48 -11.51 -7.58 0.76
CA LEU A 48 -12.79 -7.31 0.12
C LEU A 48 -12.67 -6.14 -0.87
N ALA A 49 -11.96 -5.09 -0.47
CA ALA A 49 -11.64 -3.98 -1.37
C ALA A 49 -10.84 -4.44 -2.59
N ALA A 50 -9.93 -5.41 -2.46
CA ALA A 50 -9.20 -5.98 -3.59
C ALA A 50 -10.13 -6.75 -4.55
N VAL A 51 -11.07 -7.56 -4.03
CA VAL A 51 -12.09 -8.25 -4.84
C VAL A 51 -12.96 -7.25 -5.59
N LEU A 52 -13.55 -6.29 -4.87
CA LEU A 52 -14.42 -5.27 -5.44
C LEU A 52 -13.67 -4.38 -6.43
N GLY A 53 -12.41 -4.07 -6.16
CA GLY A 53 -11.54 -3.28 -7.04
C GLY A 53 -11.26 -4.00 -8.36
N ASN A 54 -10.95 -5.31 -8.34
CA ASN A 54 -10.68 -6.07 -9.55
C ASN A 54 -11.93 -6.25 -10.42
N VAL A 55 -13.06 -6.66 -9.83
CA VAL A 55 -14.32 -6.86 -10.57
C VAL A 55 -14.92 -5.53 -11.01
N GLY A 56 -15.03 -4.58 -10.08
CA GLY A 56 -15.57 -3.26 -10.36
C GLY A 56 -14.71 -2.49 -11.37
N GLY A 57 -13.38 -2.64 -11.27
CA GLY A 57 -12.46 -2.06 -12.24
C GLY A 57 -12.60 -2.67 -13.63
N GLY A 58 -12.66 -3.99 -13.74
CA GLY A 58 -12.90 -4.70 -14.99
C GLY A 58 -14.25 -4.36 -15.62
N ALA A 59 -15.31 -4.26 -14.81
CA ALA A 59 -16.65 -3.88 -15.25
C ALA A 59 -16.71 -2.44 -15.75
N ALA A 60 -16.11 -1.50 -15.00
CA ALA A 60 -16.05 -0.09 -15.39
C ALA A 60 -15.29 0.11 -16.71
N LEU A 61 -14.23 -0.67 -16.94
CA LEU A 61 -13.47 -0.65 -18.20
C LEU A 61 -14.20 -1.31 -19.37
N GLN A 62 -15.07 -2.29 -19.12
CA GLN A 62 -15.84 -2.94 -20.18
C GLN A 62 -17.08 -2.13 -20.59
N LEU A 63 -17.78 -1.54 -19.63
CA LEU A 63 -19.05 -0.83 -19.84
C LEU A 63 -18.86 0.66 -20.14
N GLY A 64 -17.67 1.20 -19.90
CA GLY A 64 -17.38 2.62 -20.04
C GLY A 64 -15.94 2.91 -20.39
N SER A 65 -15.55 4.18 -20.24
CA SER A 65 -14.15 4.60 -20.38
C SER A 65 -13.40 4.45 -19.06
N TRP A 66 -12.07 4.48 -19.10
CA TRP A 66 -11.22 4.52 -17.90
C TRP A 66 -11.59 5.65 -16.92
N ARG A 67 -12.24 6.72 -17.39
CA ARG A 67 -12.74 7.82 -16.55
C ARG A 67 -13.88 7.39 -15.64
N ALA A 68 -14.72 6.44 -16.08
CA ALA A 68 -15.82 5.89 -15.28
C ALA A 68 -15.31 5.21 -14.00
N LEU A 69 -14.11 4.62 -14.06
CA LEU A 69 -13.44 4.01 -12.91
C LEU A 69 -13.06 5.05 -11.84
N PHE A 70 -12.71 6.27 -12.25
CA PHE A 70 -12.46 7.35 -11.29
C PHE A 70 -13.78 7.88 -10.73
N TRP A 71 -14.79 8.07 -11.57
CA TRP A 71 -16.10 8.55 -11.14
C TRP A 71 -16.83 7.60 -10.20
N SER A 72 -16.65 6.28 -10.33
CA SER A 72 -17.29 5.30 -9.44
C SER A 72 -16.73 5.33 -8.01
N VAL A 73 -15.45 5.71 -7.84
CA VAL A 73 -14.80 5.79 -6.52
C VAL A 73 -15.13 7.09 -5.78
N VAL A 74 -15.46 8.16 -6.52
CA VAL A 74 -15.84 9.46 -5.94
C VAL A 74 -17.01 9.36 -4.95
N PRO A 75 -18.20 8.81 -5.29
CA PRO A 75 -19.32 8.73 -4.37
C PRO A 75 -19.01 7.88 -3.14
N LEU A 76 -18.29 6.76 -3.32
CA LEU A 76 -17.81 5.92 -2.22
C LEU A 76 -16.88 6.71 -1.27
N SER A 77 -16.00 7.54 -1.83
CA SER A 77 -15.08 8.38 -1.05
C SER A 77 -15.83 9.48 -0.29
N VAL A 78 -16.86 10.07 -0.89
CA VAL A 78 -17.72 11.08 -0.23
C VAL A 78 -18.50 10.44 0.91
N VAL A 79 -19.11 9.27 0.70
CA VAL A 79 -19.80 8.53 1.77
C VAL A 79 -18.84 8.18 2.91
N ALA A 80 -17.65 7.66 2.59
CA ALA A 80 -16.63 7.37 3.60
C ALA A 80 -16.22 8.63 4.38
N LEU A 81 -16.03 9.76 3.70
CA LEU A 81 -15.72 11.04 4.35
C LEU A 81 -16.84 11.47 5.30
N VAL A 82 -18.10 11.42 4.88
CA VAL A 82 -19.25 11.75 5.73
C VAL A 82 -19.31 10.84 6.95
N LEU A 83 -19.14 9.52 6.77
CA LEU A 83 -19.14 8.56 7.87
C LEU A 83 -18.01 8.84 8.87
N VAL A 84 -16.82 9.18 8.40
CA VAL A 84 -15.69 9.53 9.28
C VAL A 84 -15.99 10.83 10.04
N LEU A 85 -16.54 11.85 9.38
CA LEU A 85 -16.89 13.12 10.03
C LEU A 85 -17.97 12.97 11.11
N VAL A 86 -18.92 12.04 10.92
CA VAL A 86 -20.04 11.84 11.85
C VAL A 86 -19.70 10.87 12.98
N PHE A 87 -18.98 9.79 12.69
CA PHE A 87 -18.82 8.66 13.62
C PHE A 87 -17.40 8.49 14.18
N SER A 88 -16.38 9.13 13.60
CA SER A 88 -15.01 8.95 14.08
C SER A 88 -14.78 9.75 15.37
N PRO A 89 -14.30 9.11 16.45
CA PRO A 89 -13.87 9.84 17.64
C PRO A 89 -12.64 10.71 17.31
N ALA A 90 -12.51 11.84 18.01
CA ALA A 90 -11.30 12.65 17.94
C ALA A 90 -10.10 11.84 18.46
N PRO A 91 -9.03 11.64 17.66
CA PRO A 91 -7.86 10.93 18.14
C PRO A 91 -7.19 11.73 19.28
N PRO A 92 -6.67 11.04 20.31
CA PRO A 92 -5.88 11.69 21.34
C PRO A 92 -4.67 12.39 20.71
N ARG A 93 -4.51 13.68 20.99
CA ARG A 93 -3.35 14.47 20.54
C ARG A 93 -2.10 13.96 21.25
N HIS A 94 -1.09 13.60 20.47
CA HIS A 94 0.22 13.25 20.97
C HIS A 94 1.20 14.32 20.50
N ASP A 95 1.76 15.09 21.44
CA ASP A 95 2.73 16.14 21.16
C ASP A 95 4.12 15.53 20.92
N ARG A 96 4.25 14.72 19.87
CA ARG A 96 5.55 14.21 19.42
C ARG A 96 6.01 14.98 18.19
N PRO A 97 7.18 15.65 18.25
CA PRO A 97 7.68 16.43 17.13
C PRO A 97 8.08 15.53 15.95
N VAL A 98 7.32 15.58 14.86
CA VAL A 98 7.63 14.89 13.61
C VAL A 98 8.79 15.62 12.91
N SER A 99 9.86 14.90 12.56
CA SER A 99 10.99 15.50 11.84
C SER A 99 10.69 15.56 10.34
N VAL A 100 10.41 16.76 9.82
CA VAL A 100 10.22 17.00 8.38
C VAL A 100 11.43 16.52 7.57
N VAL A 101 12.64 16.71 8.09
CA VAL A 101 13.89 16.25 7.44
C VAL A 101 13.93 14.72 7.35
N SER A 102 13.61 14.00 8.42
CA SER A 102 13.58 12.53 8.38
C SER A 102 12.50 12.02 7.44
N ALA A 103 11.31 12.62 7.44
CA ALA A 103 10.25 12.28 6.49
C ALA A 103 10.70 12.52 5.04
N GLY A 104 11.39 13.64 4.77
CA GLY A 104 11.95 13.97 3.48
C GLY A 104 13.01 12.96 3.01
N LEU A 105 13.95 12.59 3.88
CA LEU A 105 14.98 11.59 3.56
C LEU A 105 14.38 10.22 3.23
N LEU A 106 13.42 9.76 4.04
CA LEU A 106 12.73 8.49 3.82
C LEU A 106 11.98 8.49 2.48
N THR A 107 11.20 9.55 2.25
CA THR A 107 10.41 9.72 1.02
C THR A 107 11.30 9.78 -0.21
N ALA A 108 12.36 10.60 -0.17
CA ALA A 108 13.33 10.72 -1.26
C ALA A 108 14.07 9.41 -1.52
N GLY A 109 14.44 8.66 -0.47
CA GLY A 109 15.08 7.36 -0.60
C GLY A 109 14.19 6.33 -1.31
N PHE A 110 12.91 6.25 -0.93
CA PHE A 110 11.96 5.37 -1.64
C PHE A 110 11.65 5.84 -3.06
N LEU A 111 11.56 7.16 -3.30
CA LEU A 111 11.40 7.69 -4.66
C LEU A 111 12.59 7.35 -5.56
N ALA A 112 13.82 7.46 -5.05
CA ALA A 112 15.03 7.07 -5.78
C ALA A 112 15.04 5.57 -6.09
N LEU A 113 14.66 4.73 -5.10
CA LEU A 113 14.56 3.28 -5.27
C LEU A 113 13.55 2.92 -6.36
N LEU A 114 12.34 3.47 -6.27
CA LEU A 114 11.27 3.23 -7.25
C LEU A 114 11.64 3.77 -8.63
N SER A 115 12.31 4.92 -8.71
CA SER A 115 12.80 5.48 -9.97
C SER A 115 13.77 4.53 -10.67
N GLY A 116 14.70 3.91 -9.91
CA GLY A 116 15.61 2.87 -10.44
C GLY A 116 14.87 1.66 -10.98
N ILE A 117 13.93 1.11 -10.20
CA ILE A 117 13.12 -0.07 -10.57
C ILE A 117 12.29 0.21 -11.84
N VAL A 118 11.56 1.32 -11.88
CA VAL A 118 10.66 1.67 -12.99
C VAL A 118 11.44 2.00 -14.26
N SER A 119 12.64 2.57 -14.13
CA SER A 119 13.49 2.88 -15.29
C SER A 119 14.18 1.65 -15.88
N GLY A 120 14.36 0.57 -15.09
CA GLY A 120 15.08 -0.65 -15.46
C GLY A 120 14.67 -1.24 -16.81
N PRO A 121 13.37 -1.57 -17.02
CA PRO A 121 12.91 -2.19 -18.26
C PRO A 121 13.13 -1.35 -19.52
N GLY A 122 13.10 -0.02 -19.42
CA GLY A 122 13.23 0.88 -20.58
C GLY A 122 14.64 1.39 -20.82
N ALA A 123 15.41 1.66 -19.76
CA ALA A 123 16.75 2.22 -19.84
C ALA A 123 17.86 1.16 -19.75
N GLY A 124 17.52 -0.08 -19.36
CA GLY A 124 18.46 -1.14 -19.06
C GLY A 124 18.96 -1.09 -17.61
N TRP A 125 19.03 -2.26 -16.98
CA TRP A 125 19.40 -2.40 -15.56
C TRP A 125 20.82 -1.94 -15.24
N GLY A 126 21.74 -2.01 -16.19
CA GLY A 126 23.12 -1.53 -16.06
C GLY A 126 23.33 -0.05 -16.41
N SER A 127 22.27 0.69 -16.77
CA SER A 127 22.41 2.09 -17.15
C SER A 127 22.79 2.97 -15.96
N ALA A 128 23.55 4.04 -16.24
CA ALA A 128 23.95 5.02 -15.22
C ALA A 128 22.75 5.59 -14.46
N ARG A 129 21.61 5.79 -15.13
CA ARG A 129 20.37 6.29 -14.50
C ARG A 129 19.83 5.32 -13.45
N VAL A 130 19.76 4.03 -13.76
CA VAL A 130 19.22 3.00 -12.85
C VAL A 130 20.16 2.81 -11.67
N LEU A 131 21.47 2.68 -11.94
CA LEU A 131 22.48 2.53 -10.91
C LEU A 131 22.55 3.76 -9.99
N ALA A 132 22.46 4.98 -10.54
CA ALA A 132 22.39 6.20 -9.75
C ALA A 132 21.14 6.24 -8.86
N GLY A 133 19.99 5.79 -9.35
CA GLY A 133 18.76 5.68 -8.55
C GLY A 133 18.93 4.73 -7.36
N PHE A 134 19.51 3.55 -7.58
CA PHE A 134 19.79 2.59 -6.49
C PHE A 134 20.84 3.12 -5.51
N ALA A 135 21.92 3.72 -6.00
CA ALA A 135 22.95 4.32 -5.15
C ALA A 135 22.37 5.46 -4.29
N ALA A 136 21.57 6.35 -4.89
CA ALA A 136 20.89 7.42 -4.18
C ALA A 136 19.93 6.88 -3.12
N ALA A 137 19.18 5.81 -3.42
CA ALA A 137 18.31 5.16 -2.45
C ALA A 137 19.10 4.64 -1.23
N VAL A 138 20.21 3.93 -1.47
CA VAL A 138 21.07 3.42 -0.39
C VAL A 138 21.58 4.57 0.47
N VAL A 139 22.10 5.64 -0.14
CA VAL A 139 22.63 6.80 0.58
C VAL A 139 21.53 7.47 1.42
N LEU A 140 20.39 7.81 0.82
CA LEU A 140 19.30 8.52 1.48
C LEU A 140 18.68 7.72 2.63
N LEU A 141 18.45 6.42 2.43
CA LEU A 141 17.90 5.54 3.47
C LEU A 141 18.90 5.27 4.60
N THR A 142 20.21 5.23 4.29
CA THR A 142 21.26 5.13 5.32
C THR A 142 21.34 6.41 6.14
N LEU A 143 21.31 7.58 5.49
CA LEU A 143 21.29 8.88 6.17
C LEU A 143 20.05 9.01 7.06
N TRP A 144 18.89 8.57 6.57
CA TRP A 144 17.67 8.48 7.37
C TRP A 144 17.86 7.60 8.61
N ALA A 145 18.38 6.38 8.45
CA ALA A 145 18.58 5.45 9.56
C ALA A 145 19.56 5.99 10.61
N VAL A 146 20.71 6.53 10.17
CA VAL A 146 21.71 7.14 11.08
C VAL A 146 21.11 8.32 11.84
N ARG A 147 20.28 9.14 11.18
CA ARG A 147 19.60 10.26 11.82
C ARG A 147 18.60 9.78 12.86
N GLU A 148 17.75 8.82 12.53
CA GLU A 148 16.75 8.28 13.47
C GLU A 148 17.38 7.59 14.68
N LEU A 149 18.51 6.89 14.50
CA LEU A 149 19.26 6.29 15.60
C LEU A 149 19.81 7.30 16.62
N ARG A 150 19.94 8.58 16.23
CA ARG A 150 20.47 9.68 17.06
C ARG A 150 19.38 10.58 17.63
N ARG A 151 18.11 10.38 17.27
CA ARG A 151 16.99 11.23 17.72
C ARG A 151 16.42 10.70 19.03
N GLU A 152 16.06 11.61 19.93
CA GLU A 152 15.37 11.28 21.18
C GLU A 152 13.93 10.77 20.94
N HIS A 153 13.27 11.30 19.91
CA HIS A 153 11.93 10.92 19.50
C HIS A 153 11.95 10.49 18.03
N PRO A 154 12.37 9.25 17.74
CA PRO A 154 12.42 8.77 16.38
C PRO A 154 11.02 8.51 15.81
N MET A 155 10.84 8.73 14.51
CA MET A 155 9.58 8.44 13.82
C MET A 155 9.37 6.92 13.66
N LEU A 156 10.46 6.20 13.38
CA LEU A 156 10.53 4.74 13.34
C LEU A 156 11.93 4.37 13.83
N ASP A 157 12.02 3.73 14.98
CA ASP A 157 13.32 3.33 15.55
C ASP A 157 13.93 2.19 14.71
N PRO A 158 15.07 2.42 14.00
CA PRO A 158 15.69 1.39 13.17
C PRO A 158 16.15 0.16 13.97
N ARG A 159 16.35 0.31 15.30
CA ARG A 159 16.74 -0.80 16.19
C ARG A 159 15.68 -1.89 16.25
N LEU A 160 14.42 -1.58 15.94
CA LEU A 160 13.35 -2.58 15.86
C LEU A 160 13.66 -3.65 14.82
N PHE A 161 14.34 -3.31 13.72
CA PHE A 161 14.76 -4.28 12.70
C PHE A 161 15.93 -5.17 13.14
N ALA A 162 16.55 -4.92 14.28
CA ALA A 162 17.49 -5.86 14.90
C ALA A 162 16.75 -7.01 15.60
N VAL A 163 15.50 -6.82 16.00
CA VAL A 163 14.67 -7.87 16.61
C VAL A 163 14.30 -8.90 15.54
N PRO A 164 14.70 -10.18 15.67
CA PRO A 164 14.53 -11.17 14.61
C PRO A 164 13.07 -11.34 14.14
N VAL A 165 12.12 -11.33 15.08
CA VAL A 165 10.67 -11.42 14.77
C VAL A 165 10.18 -10.25 13.93
N VAL A 166 10.60 -9.02 14.27
CA VAL A 166 10.19 -7.81 13.53
C VAL A 166 10.83 -7.81 12.15
N ARG A 167 12.12 -8.15 12.07
CA ARG A 167 12.84 -8.24 10.80
C ARG A 167 12.22 -9.30 9.87
N ALA A 168 11.96 -10.50 10.39
CA ALA A 168 11.33 -11.57 9.64
C ALA A 168 9.93 -11.17 9.19
N GLY A 169 9.13 -10.54 10.06
CA GLY A 169 7.81 -10.03 9.71
C GLY A 169 7.87 -8.97 8.60
N ALA A 170 8.78 -8.00 8.70
CA ALA A 170 8.92 -6.94 7.70
C ALA A 170 9.38 -7.47 6.33
N VAL A 171 10.40 -8.33 6.30
CA VAL A 171 10.89 -8.97 5.06
C VAL A 171 9.82 -9.89 4.48
N GLY A 172 9.17 -10.69 5.31
CA GLY A 172 8.06 -11.56 4.90
C GLY A 172 6.93 -10.76 4.26
N MET A 173 6.51 -9.67 4.89
CA MET A 173 5.45 -8.81 4.33
C MET A 173 5.88 -8.18 3.01
N ALA A 174 7.13 -7.72 2.89
CA ALA A 174 7.67 -7.15 1.66
C ALA A 174 7.67 -8.17 0.51
N LEU A 175 8.12 -9.41 0.76
CA LEU A 175 8.12 -10.49 -0.22
C LEU A 175 6.70 -10.91 -0.62
N VAL A 176 5.79 -11.00 0.35
CA VAL A 176 4.37 -11.30 0.08
C VAL A 176 3.76 -10.22 -0.82
N PHE A 177 3.94 -8.94 -0.51
CA PHE A 177 3.42 -7.86 -1.36
C PHE A 177 4.08 -7.82 -2.74
N LEU A 178 5.39 -8.04 -2.83
CA LEU A 178 6.11 -8.09 -4.09
C LEU A 178 5.58 -9.21 -4.99
N GLY A 179 5.51 -10.44 -4.47
CA GLY A 179 4.98 -11.59 -5.20
C GLY A 179 3.51 -11.40 -5.58
N MET A 180 2.70 -10.92 -4.64
CA MET A 180 1.27 -10.72 -4.85
C MET A 180 0.99 -9.68 -5.95
N PHE A 181 1.57 -8.48 -5.87
CA PHE A 181 1.34 -7.44 -6.89
C PHE A 181 2.03 -7.77 -8.21
N GLY A 182 3.20 -8.42 -8.18
CA GLY A 182 3.85 -8.95 -9.38
C GLY A 182 2.95 -9.96 -10.11
N LEU A 183 2.36 -10.91 -9.37
CA LEU A 183 1.42 -11.89 -9.91
C LEU A 183 0.15 -11.23 -10.45
N PHE A 184 -0.45 -10.28 -9.73
CA PHE A 184 -1.60 -9.51 -10.23
C PHE A 184 -1.31 -8.83 -11.56
N TYR A 185 -0.15 -8.18 -11.67
CA TYR A 185 0.26 -7.49 -12.88
C TYR A 185 0.46 -8.47 -14.04
N VAL A 186 1.32 -9.49 -13.86
CA VAL A 186 1.65 -10.46 -14.91
C VAL A 186 0.42 -11.26 -15.33
N ASN A 187 -0.39 -11.74 -14.39
CA ASN A 187 -1.57 -12.53 -14.68
C ASN A 187 -2.65 -11.68 -15.40
N GLY A 188 -2.82 -10.42 -15.00
CA GLY A 188 -3.71 -9.49 -15.67
C GLY A 188 -3.29 -9.22 -17.13
N GLN A 189 -1.99 -9.09 -17.39
CA GLN A 189 -1.43 -8.96 -18.74
C GLN A 189 -1.60 -10.25 -19.55
N TYR A 190 -1.28 -11.40 -18.95
CA TYR A 190 -1.39 -12.71 -19.59
C TYR A 190 -2.84 -13.03 -20.01
N LEU A 191 -3.80 -12.85 -19.12
CA LEU A 191 -5.21 -13.11 -19.41
C LEU A 191 -5.75 -12.21 -20.52
N GLN A 192 -5.32 -10.96 -20.60
CA GLN A 192 -5.80 -10.01 -21.61
C GLN A 192 -5.05 -10.13 -22.93
N TYR A 193 -3.72 -10.10 -22.91
CA TYR A 193 -2.90 -10.03 -24.13
C TYR A 193 -2.55 -11.40 -24.72
N ALA A 194 -2.35 -12.44 -23.90
CA ALA A 194 -2.02 -13.78 -24.39
C ALA A 194 -3.27 -14.64 -24.58
N MET A 195 -4.22 -14.61 -23.63
CA MET A 195 -5.45 -15.41 -23.69
C MET A 195 -6.63 -14.67 -24.34
N GLY A 196 -6.47 -13.39 -24.68
CA GLY A 196 -7.48 -12.60 -25.40
C GLY A 196 -8.77 -12.33 -24.62
N TYR A 197 -8.77 -12.47 -23.29
CA TYR A 197 -9.97 -12.18 -22.50
C TYR A 197 -10.25 -10.68 -22.44
N SER A 198 -11.54 -10.33 -22.37
CA SER A 198 -11.96 -8.97 -22.06
C SER A 198 -11.48 -8.54 -20.65
N PRO A 199 -11.37 -7.23 -20.37
CA PRO A 199 -10.98 -6.73 -19.04
C PRO A 199 -11.82 -7.30 -17.89
N LEU A 200 -13.15 -7.39 -18.07
CA LEU A 200 -14.02 -8.04 -17.08
C LEU A 200 -13.74 -9.54 -16.98
N GLY A 201 -13.55 -10.22 -18.13
CA GLY A 201 -13.24 -11.64 -18.16
C GLY A 201 -11.94 -11.99 -17.41
N ALA A 202 -10.93 -11.12 -17.50
CA ALA A 202 -9.69 -11.23 -16.73
C ALA A 202 -9.94 -10.93 -15.24
N GLY A 203 -10.67 -9.85 -14.91
CA GLY A 203 -11.00 -9.49 -13.53
C GLY A 203 -11.77 -10.57 -12.77
N VAL A 204 -12.76 -11.19 -13.40
CA VAL A 204 -13.54 -12.31 -12.83
C VAL A 204 -12.65 -13.53 -12.58
N ARG A 205 -11.68 -13.82 -13.46
CA ARG A 205 -10.76 -14.96 -13.31
C ARG A 205 -9.71 -14.74 -12.23
N LEU A 206 -9.50 -13.51 -11.79
CA LEU A 206 -8.65 -13.18 -10.63
C LEU A 206 -9.41 -13.36 -9.30
N LEU A 207 -10.72 -13.59 -9.31
CA LEU A 207 -11.53 -13.76 -8.10
C LEU A 207 -11.10 -14.92 -7.19
N PRO A 208 -10.79 -16.13 -7.69
CA PRO A 208 -10.36 -17.23 -6.82
C PRO A 208 -9.11 -16.86 -6.00
N MET A 209 -8.18 -16.13 -6.62
CA MET A 209 -6.98 -15.64 -5.94
C MET A 209 -7.32 -14.60 -4.87
N ALA A 210 -8.22 -13.65 -5.18
CA ALA A 210 -8.67 -12.65 -4.22
C ALA A 210 -9.51 -13.27 -3.07
N ALA A 211 -10.27 -14.33 -3.34
CA ALA A 211 -11.00 -15.10 -2.34
C ALA A 211 -10.05 -15.87 -1.39
N ALA A 212 -8.99 -16.49 -1.93
CA ALA A 212 -7.96 -17.12 -1.10
C ALA A 212 -7.31 -16.12 -0.13
N LEU A 213 -7.03 -14.90 -0.61
CA LEU A 213 -6.48 -13.81 0.22
C LEU A 213 -7.44 -13.36 1.34
N LEU A 214 -8.74 -13.36 1.07
CA LEU A 214 -9.78 -13.03 2.05
C LEU A 214 -9.92 -14.09 3.15
N LEU A 215 -9.77 -15.36 2.78
CA LEU A 215 -10.01 -16.51 3.66
C LEU A 215 -8.77 -16.91 4.47
N ALA A 216 -7.57 -16.78 3.90
CA ALA A 216 -6.33 -17.22 4.53
C ALA A 216 -6.08 -16.62 5.93
N PRO A 217 -6.28 -15.31 6.19
CA PRO A 217 -6.11 -14.74 7.53
C PRO A 217 -7.09 -15.31 8.56
N ARG A 218 -8.29 -15.72 8.14
CA ARG A 218 -9.30 -16.31 9.03
C ARG A 218 -8.94 -17.75 9.40
N CYS A 219 -8.36 -18.50 8.47
CA CYS A 219 -7.86 -19.85 8.72
C CYS A 219 -6.62 -19.84 9.62
N ALA A 220 -5.71 -18.87 9.44
CA ALA A 220 -4.50 -18.75 10.25
C ALA A 220 -4.75 -18.40 11.73
N VAL A 221 -5.87 -17.75 12.05
CA VAL A 221 -6.28 -17.44 13.43
C VAL A 221 -7.04 -18.61 14.09
N ALA A 222 -7.49 -19.58 13.29
CA ALA A 222 -8.18 -20.78 13.77
C ALA A 222 -7.24 -21.97 14.06
N LEU A 223 -5.96 -21.85 13.66
CA LEU A 223 -4.87 -22.80 13.92
C LEU A 223 -4.01 -22.31 15.08
#